data_AF-A0A5M3VUX7-F1
#
_entry.id   AF-A0A5M3VUX7-F1
#
_cell.length_a   1.000
_cell.length_b   1.000
_cell.length_c   1.000
_cell.angle_alpha   90.00
_cell.angle_beta   90.00
_cell.angle_gamma   90.00
#
_symmetry.space_group_name_H-M   'P 1'
#
loop_
_entity.id
_entity.type
_entity.pdbx_description
1 polymer ?
#
loop_
_entity_poly.entity_id
_entity_poly.type
_entity_poly.pdbx_seq_one_letter_code
_entity_poly.pdbx_strand_id
1 'polypeptide(L)'
;MVRTEFAKQYPEALKVWLRQQDRAVKLARTDDVAAAAAIGRQLNLAPAEAARQLGQLVLLDAAEQRSPEYLGTPEAPGKLAENLHSAAEFLKSQQKVDTVPELGVFQQGLATRELADAFAGS
;
A
#
# COMPACT_ATOMS: atom_id res chain seq x y z
N MET A 1 3.46 -1.19 -5.56
CA MET A 1 3.04 -0.94 -6.96
C MET A 1 3.07 -2.25 -7.73
N VAL A 2 2.21 -2.41 -8.73
CA VAL A 2 2.18 -3.55 -9.65
C VAL A 2 2.09 -3.02 -11.08
N ARG A 3 2.71 -3.68 -12.06
CA ARG A 3 2.55 -3.27 -13.47
C ARG A 3 1.14 -3.62 -13.93
N THR A 4 0.52 -2.72 -14.70
CA THR A 4 -0.81 -2.93 -15.28
C THR A 4 -0.93 -4.24 -16.03
N GLU A 5 0.08 -4.60 -16.83
CA GLU A 5 0.08 -5.86 -17.58
C GLU A 5 0.10 -7.09 -16.67
N PHE A 6 0.88 -7.04 -15.59
CA PHE A 6 0.93 -8.15 -14.62
C PHE A 6 -0.40 -8.32 -13.90
N ALA A 7 -1.03 -7.22 -13.46
CA ALA A 7 -2.33 -7.27 -12.79
C ALA A 7 -3.43 -7.88 -13.69
N LYS A 8 -3.38 -7.59 -15.00
CA LYS A 8 -4.29 -8.17 -15.99
C LYS A 8 -4.02 -9.65 -16.28
N GLN A 9 -2.75 -10.03 -16.41
CA GLN A 9 -2.37 -11.41 -16.74
C GLN A 9 -2.52 -12.37 -15.56
N TYR A 10 -2.27 -11.89 -14.33
CA TYR A 10 -2.21 -12.72 -13.13
C TYR A 10 -3.10 -12.18 -11.99
N PRO A 11 -4.41 -11.99 -12.21
CA PRO A 11 -5.31 -11.40 -11.21
C PRO A 11 -5.41 -12.27 -9.94
N GLU A 12 -5.41 -13.60 -10.07
CA GLU A 12 -5.45 -14.49 -8.91
C GLU A 12 -4.17 -14.46 -8.07
N ALA A 13 -3.01 -14.34 -8.72
CA ALA A 13 -1.74 -14.18 -7.99
C ALA A 13 -1.73 -12.86 -7.22
N LEU A 14 -2.24 -11.79 -7.83
CA LEU A 14 -2.37 -10.48 -7.17
C LEU A 14 -3.34 -10.53 -5.99
N LYS A 15 -4.50 -11.18 -6.15
CA LYS A 15 -5.47 -11.40 -5.07
C LYS A 15 -4.86 -12.20 -3.91
N VAL A 16 -4.10 -13.26 -4.18
CA VAL A 16 -3.39 -14.00 -3.13
C VAL A 16 -2.38 -13.12 -2.43
N TRP A 17 -1.58 -12.36 -3.19
CA TRP A 17 -0.58 -11.45 -2.63
C TRP A 17 -1.23 -10.41 -1.69
N LEU A 18 -2.29 -9.73 -2.12
CA LEU A 18 -3.01 -8.74 -1.31
C LEU A 18 -3.53 -9.34 0.01
N ARG A 19 -4.09 -10.55 -0.03
CA ARG A 19 -4.55 -11.25 1.17
C ARG A 19 -3.43 -11.66 2.12
N GLN A 20 -2.26 -12.06 1.59
CA GLN A 20 -1.10 -12.35 2.44
C GLN A 20 -0.52 -11.07 3.07
N GLN A 21 -0.53 -9.94 2.35
CA GLN A 21 -0.11 -8.65 2.92
C GLN A 21 -1.03 -8.22 4.07
N ASP A 22 -2.35 -8.32 3.91
CA ASP A 22 -3.31 -8.04 4.98
C ASP A 22 -3.12 -8.96 6.20
N ARG A 23 -2.90 -10.26 5.97
CA ARG A 23 -2.57 -11.20 7.04
C ARG A 23 -1.28 -10.81 7.77
N ALA A 24 -0.26 -10.36 7.06
CA ALA A 24 1.01 -9.94 7.65
C ALA A 24 0.85 -8.67 8.49
N VAL A 25 0.05 -7.69 8.03
CA VAL A 25 -0.33 -6.50 8.82
C VAL A 25 -1.02 -6.92 10.11
N LYS A 26 -2.01 -7.83 10.02
CA LYS A 26 -2.73 -8.34 11.19
C LYS A 26 -1.78 -9.04 12.17
N LEU A 27 -0.90 -9.91 11.67
CA LEU A 27 0.14 -10.55 12.50
C LEU A 27 1.01 -9.51 13.21
N ALA A 28 1.50 -8.49 12.49
CA ALA A 28 2.33 -7.45 13.08
C ALA A 28 1.62 -6.63 14.18
N ARG A 29 0.28 -6.52 14.10
CA ARG A 29 -0.54 -5.82 15.11
C ARG A 29 -0.94 -6.70 16.30
N THR A 30 -1.05 -8.01 16.11
CA THR A 30 -1.51 -8.94 17.15
C THR A 30 -0.39 -9.73 17.83
N ASP A 31 0.74 -9.92 17.14
CA ASP A 31 1.93 -10.64 17.60
C ASP A 31 3.19 -9.97 17.03
N ASP A 32 3.51 -8.81 17.61
CA ASP A 32 4.64 -7.97 17.23
C ASP A 32 5.98 -8.69 17.41
N VAL A 33 6.10 -9.58 18.40
CA VAL A 33 7.27 -10.43 18.63
C VAL A 33 7.51 -11.38 17.47
N ALA A 34 6.48 -12.12 17.04
CA ALA A 34 6.62 -13.04 15.89
C ALA A 34 6.93 -12.27 14.60
N ALA A 35 6.27 -11.12 14.38
CA ALA A 35 6.53 -10.27 13.23
C ALA A 35 7.97 -9.72 13.24
N ALA A 36 8.43 -9.17 14.37
CA ALA A 36 9.78 -8.64 14.53
C ALA A 36 10.86 -9.72 14.35
N ALA A 37 10.63 -10.94 14.83
CA ALA A 37 11.53 -12.05 14.61
C ALA A 37 11.63 -12.43 13.12
N ALA A 38 10.51 -12.44 12.39
CA ALA A 38 10.50 -12.71 10.95
C ALA A 38 11.19 -11.59 10.15
N ILE A 39 10.86 -10.33 10.45
CA ILE A 39 11.47 -9.15 9.83
C ILE A 39 12.97 -9.11 10.11
N GLY A 40 13.39 -9.35 11.35
CA GLY A 40 14.80 -9.37 11.76
C GLY A 40 15.62 -10.38 10.95
N ARG A 41 15.10 -11.61 10.76
CA ARG A 41 15.77 -12.60 9.90
C ARG A 41 15.89 -12.14 8.44
N GLN A 42 14.82 -11.56 7.89
CA GLN A 42 14.79 -11.14 6.48
C GLN A 42 15.72 -9.95 6.19
N LEU A 43 15.80 -9.00 7.13
CA LEU A 43 16.58 -7.77 6.98
C LEU A 43 17.97 -7.85 7.61
N ASN A 44 18.34 -9.01 8.18
CA ASN A 44 19.56 -9.21 8.95
C ASN A 44 19.72 -8.19 10.09
N LEU A 45 18.64 -7.99 10.86
CA LEU A 45 18.55 -7.13 12.03
C LEU A 45 18.36 -7.96 13.30
N ALA A 46 18.86 -7.44 14.43
CA ALA A 46 18.48 -7.97 15.74
C ALA A 46 16.95 -7.84 15.94
N PRO A 47 16.26 -8.84 16.52
CA PRO A 47 14.81 -8.78 16.70
C PRO A 47 14.32 -7.54 17.47
N ALA A 48 15.08 -7.08 18.45
CA ALA A 48 14.75 -5.87 19.22
C ALA A 48 14.79 -4.60 18.35
N GLU A 49 15.74 -4.50 17.42
CA GLU A 49 15.80 -3.37 16.48
C GLU A 49 14.68 -3.43 15.46
N ALA A 50 14.35 -4.63 14.95
CA ALA A 50 13.21 -4.84 14.07
C ALA A 50 11.89 -4.46 14.76
N ALA A 51 11.70 -4.87 16.03
CA ALA A 51 10.52 -4.50 16.83
C ALA A 51 10.42 -2.99 17.02
N ARG A 52 11.54 -2.33 17.35
CA ARG A 52 11.60 -0.88 17.50
C ARG A 52 11.18 -0.16 16.22
N GLN A 53 11.68 -0.57 15.06
CA GLN A 53 11.31 0.01 13.77
C GLN A 53 9.86 -0.29 13.40
N LEU A 54 9.38 -1.52 13.63
CA LEU A 54 8.00 -1.92 13.35
C LEU A 54 7.00 -1.07 14.14
N GLY A 55 7.30 -0.78 15.43
CA GLY A 55 6.46 0.06 16.29
C GLY A 55 6.37 1.53 15.88
N GLN A 56 7.19 1.99 14.92
CA GLN A 56 7.11 3.35 14.37
C GLN A 56 6.16 3.47 13.17
N LEU A 57 5.60 2.35 12.70
CA LEU A 57 4.79 2.31 11.49
C LEU A 57 3.29 2.31 11.82
N VAL A 58 2.52 3.03 11.02
CA VAL A 58 1.07 2.83 10.91
C VAL A 58 0.84 1.76 9.84
N LEU A 59 0.40 0.58 10.28
CA LEU A 59 0.12 -0.56 9.39
C LEU A 59 -1.38 -0.68 9.14
N LEU A 60 -1.80 -0.28 7.95
CA LEU A 60 -3.19 -0.30 7.51
C LEU A 60 -3.55 -1.68 6.99
N ASP A 61 -4.61 -2.26 7.52
CA ASP A 61 -5.22 -3.46 6.97
C ASP A 61 -5.99 -3.15 5.67
N ALA A 62 -6.50 -4.17 4.99
CA ALA A 62 -7.19 -3.99 3.72
C ALA A 62 -8.50 -3.19 3.83
N ALA A 63 -9.15 -3.16 4.99
CA ALA A 63 -10.33 -2.34 5.21
C ALA A 63 -9.95 -0.88 5.40
N GLU A 64 -8.95 -0.60 6.23
CA GLU A 64 -8.40 0.75 6.45
C GLU A 64 -7.83 1.32 5.15
N GLN A 65 -7.13 0.53 4.33
CA GLN A 65 -6.61 0.99 3.04
C GLN A 65 -7.71 1.42 2.05
N ARG A 66 -8.92 0.86 2.15
CA ARG A 66 -10.08 1.24 1.32
C ARG A 66 -10.79 2.50 1.80
N SER A 67 -10.34 3.11 2.89
CA SER A 67 -10.95 4.35 3.38
C SER A 67 -10.66 5.53 2.45
N PRO A 68 -11.51 6.59 2.46
CA PRO A 68 -11.30 7.80 1.67
C PRO A 68 -9.96 8.49 1.96
N GLU A 69 -9.37 8.29 3.14
CA GLU A 69 -8.07 8.87 3.52
C GLU A 69 -6.89 8.22 2.77
N TYR A 70 -7.06 7.01 2.25
CA TYR A 70 -6.01 6.23 1.61
C TYR A 70 -6.32 5.92 0.15
N LEU A 71 -6.53 4.64 -0.21
CA LEU A 71 -6.77 4.25 -1.59
C LEU A 71 -8.20 4.54 -2.04
N GLY A 72 -9.18 4.51 -1.12
CA GLY A 72 -10.60 4.62 -1.44
C GLY A 72 -11.17 3.38 -2.14
N THR A 73 -12.22 3.60 -2.93
CA THR A 73 -12.95 2.55 -3.68
C THR A 73 -12.82 2.76 -5.19
N PRO A 74 -13.24 1.78 -6.02
CA PRO A 74 -13.23 1.94 -7.47
C PRO A 74 -14.07 3.13 -7.97
N GLU A 75 -15.16 3.46 -7.26
CA GLU A 75 -16.06 4.56 -7.59
C GLU A 75 -15.62 5.89 -6.99
N ALA A 76 -14.85 5.86 -5.90
CA ALA A 76 -14.37 7.03 -5.17
C ALA A 76 -12.90 6.83 -4.75
N PRO A 77 -11.93 7.11 -5.65
CA PRO A 77 -10.51 7.09 -5.33
C PRO A 77 -10.19 8.01 -4.15
N GLY A 78 -9.35 7.52 -3.24
CA GLY A 78 -9.03 8.19 -1.99
C GLY A 78 -7.95 9.26 -2.08
N LYS A 79 -7.73 9.92 -0.94
CA LYS A 79 -6.85 11.08 -0.76
C LYS A 79 -5.37 10.79 -1.04
N LEU A 80 -4.95 9.52 -1.11
CA LEU A 80 -3.59 9.19 -1.53
C LEU A 80 -3.28 9.75 -2.92
N ALA A 81 -4.25 9.76 -3.85
CA ALA A 81 -4.06 10.36 -5.17
C ALA A 81 -3.75 11.86 -5.09
N GLU A 82 -4.46 12.60 -4.24
CA GLU A 82 -4.21 14.03 -4.00
C GLU A 82 -2.83 14.25 -3.38
N ASN A 83 -2.45 13.46 -2.37
CA ASN A 83 -1.14 13.56 -1.73
C ASN A 83 0.01 13.30 -2.72
N LEU A 84 -0.16 12.33 -3.62
CA LEU A 84 0.82 12.03 -4.68
C LEU A 84 0.89 13.15 -5.72
N HIS A 85 -0.25 13.73 -6.10
CA HIS A 85 -0.30 14.87 -7.00
C HIS A 85 0.40 16.09 -6.38
N SER A 86 0.08 16.44 -5.14
CA SER A 86 0.74 17.53 -4.40
C SER A 86 2.25 17.32 -4.25
N ALA A 87 2.69 16.07 -4.05
CA ALA A 87 4.11 15.74 -4.03
C ALA A 87 4.77 15.97 -5.40
N ALA A 88 4.09 15.62 -6.50
CA ALA A 88 4.58 15.89 -7.86
C ALA A 88 4.64 17.40 -8.17
N GLU A 89 3.65 18.18 -7.73
CA GLU A 89 3.66 19.65 -7.81
C GLU A 89 4.83 20.25 -7.03
N PHE A 90 5.07 19.76 -5.80
CA PHE A 90 6.22 20.17 -5.01
C PHE A 90 7.53 19.86 -5.74
N LEU A 91 7.71 18.64 -6.27
CA LEU A 91 8.90 18.28 -7.04
C LEU A 91 9.07 19.14 -8.30
N LYS A 92 7.97 19.53 -8.97
CA LYS A 92 8.00 20.46 -10.11
C LYS A 92 8.46 21.85 -9.69
N SER A 93 7.98 22.36 -8.55
CA SER A 93 8.43 23.64 -7.99
C SER A 93 9.93 23.65 -7.66
N GLN A 94 10.47 22.48 -7.29
CA GLN A 94 11.89 22.26 -7.02
C GLN A 94 12.70 21.91 -8.28
N GLN A 95 12.08 22.01 -9.47
CA GLN A 95 12.67 21.65 -10.77
C GLN A 95 13.26 20.22 -10.81
N LYS A 96 12.69 19.29 -10.03
CA LYS A 96 13.09 17.87 -10.03
C LYS A 96 12.35 17.03 -11.06
N VAL A 97 11.25 17.55 -11.60
CA VAL A 97 10.48 16.93 -12.69
C VAL A 97 10.03 18.00 -13.70
N ASP A 98 9.89 17.61 -14.95
CA ASP A 98 9.56 18.53 -16.04
C ASP A 98 8.06 18.81 -16.16
N THR A 99 7.20 17.85 -15.81
CA THR A 99 5.75 17.99 -15.90
C THR A 99 5.07 17.28 -14.73
N VAL A 100 3.84 17.68 -14.45
CA VAL A 100 2.96 17.05 -13.47
C VAL A 100 1.73 16.54 -14.23
N PRO A 101 1.41 15.25 -14.16
CA PRO A 101 0.15 14.73 -14.71
C PRO A 101 -1.06 15.33 -13.98
N GLU A 102 -2.20 15.40 -14.64
CA GLU A 102 -3.47 15.75 -13.98
C GLU A 102 -3.81 14.77 -12.84
N LEU A 103 -4.53 15.24 -11.81
CA LEU A 103 -4.95 14.43 -10.65
C LEU A 103 -5.61 13.10 -11.06
N GLY A 104 -6.40 13.09 -12.15
CA GLY A 104 -7.06 11.90 -12.67
C GLY A 104 -6.09 10.75 -13.00
N VAL A 105 -4.86 11.04 -13.40
CA VAL A 105 -3.82 10.02 -13.67
C VAL A 105 -3.41 9.33 -12.38
N PHE A 106 -3.29 10.07 -11.28
CA PHE A 106 -2.97 9.51 -9.96
C PHE A 106 -4.12 8.68 -9.42
N GLN A 107 -5.36 9.16 -9.58
CA GLN A 107 -6.58 8.43 -9.20
C GLN A 107 -6.70 7.09 -9.94
N GLN A 108 -6.47 7.08 -11.25
CA GLN A 108 -6.47 5.86 -12.08
C GLN A 108 -5.32 4.90 -11.74
N GLY A 109 -4.21 5.43 -11.19
CA GLY A 109 -3.06 4.64 -10.78
C GLY A 109 -3.27 3.89 -9.45
N LEU A 110 -4.33 4.18 -8.70
CA LEU A 110 -4.64 3.47 -7.46
C LEU A 110 -5.26 2.11 -7.79
N ALA A 111 -4.73 1.04 -7.18
CA ALA A 111 -5.23 -0.34 -7.35
C ALA A 111 -6.52 -0.61 -6.55
N THR A 112 -7.50 0.29 -6.61
CA THR A 112 -8.74 0.23 -5.83
C THR A 112 -9.62 -0.94 -6.23
N ARG A 113 -9.67 -1.25 -7.53
CA ARG A 113 -10.43 -2.40 -8.05
C ARG A 113 -9.81 -3.71 -7.60
N GLU A 114 -8.51 -3.89 -7.78
CA GLU A 114 -7.81 -5.11 -7.38
C GLU A 114 -7.90 -5.35 -5.87
N LEU A 115 -7.82 -4.28 -5.08
CA LEU A 115 -8.02 -4.36 -3.63
C LEU A 115 -9.47 -4.73 -3.27
N ALA A 116 -10.47 -4.13 -3.90
CA ALA A 116 -11.87 -4.48 -3.67
C ALA A 116 -12.15 -5.95 -4.05
N ASP A 117 -11.69 -6.38 -5.21
CA ASP A 117 -11.88 -7.75 -5.73
C ASP A 117 -11.19 -8.79 -4.85
N ALA A 118 -10.03 -8.46 -4.27
CA ALA A 118 -9.29 -9.35 -3.38
C ALA A 118 -10.07 -9.75 -2.11
N PHE A 119 -10.97 -8.88 -1.65
CA PHE A 119 -11.76 -9.03 -0.42
C PHE A 119 -13.28 -8.99 -0.68
N ALA A 120 -13.71 -9.25 -1.92
CA ALA A 120 -15.11 -9.44 -2.22
C ALA A 120 -15.59 -10.79 -1.65
N GLY A 121 -16.66 -10.76 -0.84
CA GLY A 121 -17.29 -11.96 -0.27
C GLY A 121 -16.60 -12.55 0.98
N SER A 122 -15.67 -11.83 1.59
CA SER A 122 -15.04 -12.16 2.89
C SER A 122 -15.68 -11.44 4.07
#